data_AF-A0A1X0QAR8-F1
#
_entry.id   AF-A0A1X0QAR8-F1
#
_cell.length_a   1.000
_cell.length_b   1.000
_cell.length_c   1.000
_cell.angle_alpha   90.00
_cell.angle_beta   90.00
_cell.angle_gamma   90.00
#
_symmetry.space_group_name_H-M   'P 1'
#
loop_
_entity.id
_entity.type
_entity.pdbx_description
1 polymer ?
#
loop_
_entity_poly.entity_id
_entity_poly.type
_entity_poly.pdbx_seq_one_letter_code
_entity_poly.pdbx_strand_id
1 'polypeptide(L)'
;MVYCEGIITSVSHVGLKLRTNVHYHEIKNLFLEKEHRDGTIIERMHVTDTTYPINFEDRTLIPEYGLSIYKDFQIIVLQEMPENASAGQLPRCLDCVCH
;
A
#
# COMPACT_ATOMS: atom_id res chain seq x y z
N MET A 1 14.39 -11.93 -4.29
CA MET A 1 13.94 -12.61 -3.05
C MET A 1 15.16 -12.84 -2.18
N VAL A 2 15.10 -12.47 -0.90
CA VAL A 2 16.23 -12.53 0.06
C VAL A 2 15.75 -13.12 1.39
N TYR A 3 16.66 -13.70 2.17
CA TYR A 3 16.37 -14.21 3.52
C TYR A 3 16.86 -13.20 4.57
N CYS A 4 16.00 -12.89 5.53
CA CYS A 4 16.30 -11.99 6.65
C CYS A 4 15.82 -12.64 7.95
N GLU A 5 16.63 -12.55 9.00
CA GLU A 5 16.32 -13.07 10.32
C GLU A 5 16.62 -12.02 11.40
N GLY A 6 15.84 -12.03 12.48
CA GLY A 6 15.95 -11.03 13.53
C GLY A 6 14.73 -11.02 14.45
N ILE A 7 14.73 -10.06 15.37
CA ILE A 7 13.67 -9.82 16.35
C ILE A 7 12.77 -8.70 15.84
N ILE A 8 11.45 -8.89 15.89
CA ILE A 8 10.50 -7.83 15.60
C ILE A 8 10.47 -6.87 16.80
N THR A 9 10.84 -5.61 16.60
CA THR A 9 10.92 -4.60 17.68
C THR A 9 9.76 -3.63 17.67
N SER A 10 9.11 -3.43 16.51
CA SER A 10 7.93 -2.59 16.40
C SER A 10 7.00 -3.14 15.33
N VAL A 11 5.71 -3.02 15.59
CA VAL A 11 4.64 -3.41 14.67
C VAL A 11 3.70 -2.22 14.55
N SER A 12 3.51 -1.73 13.33
CA SER A 12 2.54 -0.66 13.07
C SER A 12 1.10 -1.18 13.09
N HIS A 13 0.15 -0.27 13.20
CA HIS A 13 -1.27 -0.58 13.04
C HIS A 13 -1.56 -1.09 11.62
N VAL A 14 -2.48 -2.04 11.50
CA VAL A 14 -2.96 -2.52 10.20
C VAL A 14 -3.89 -1.47 9.63
N GLY A 15 -3.44 -0.78 8.58
CA GLY A 15 -4.23 0.21 7.85
C GLY A 15 -4.81 -0.39 6.56
N LEU A 16 -5.95 0.12 6.11
CA LEU A 16 -6.50 -0.22 4.80
C LEU A 16 -5.98 0.76 3.75
N LYS A 17 -5.56 0.23 2.60
CA LYS A 17 -5.07 0.99 1.46
C LYS A 17 -5.92 0.69 0.23
N LEU A 18 -6.30 1.72 -0.51
CA LEU A 18 -7.06 1.57 -1.75
C LEU A 18 -6.16 1.00 -2.85
N ARG A 19 -6.57 -0.12 -3.47
CA ARG A 19 -5.88 -0.71 -4.63
C ARG A 19 -6.62 -0.40 -5.92
N THR A 20 -7.91 -0.73 -5.95
CA THR A 20 -8.75 -0.52 -7.14
C THR A 20 -9.96 0.28 -6.72
N ASN A 21 -10.16 1.41 -7.39
CA ASN A 21 -11.28 2.29 -7.16
C ASN A 21 -12.29 2.12 -8.28
N VAL A 22 -13.54 1.86 -7.93
CA VAL A 22 -14.62 1.67 -8.89
C VAL A 22 -15.58 2.84 -8.81
N HIS A 23 -15.84 3.46 -9.95
CA HIS A 23 -16.76 4.58 -10.09
C HIS A 23 -17.92 4.20 -10.99
N TYR A 24 -19.13 4.59 -10.60
CA TYR A 24 -20.31 4.47 -11.43
C TYR A 24 -20.54 5.75 -12.23
N HIS A 25 -20.82 5.58 -13.53
CA HIS A 25 -21.20 6.67 -14.42
C HIS A 25 -22.66 6.53 -14.84
N GLU A 26 -23.53 7.38 -14.30
CA GLU A 26 -24.99 7.28 -14.40
C GLU A 26 -25.52 7.31 -15.85
N ILE A 27 -24.93 8.10 -16.74
CA ILE A 27 -25.51 8.33 -18.06
C ILE A 27 -25.12 7.26 -19.08
N LYS A 28 -23.95 6.66 -18.90
CA LYS A 28 -23.45 5.56 -19.74
C LYS A 28 -23.81 4.20 -19.12
N ASN A 29 -24.35 4.18 -17.90
CA ASN A 29 -24.57 2.98 -17.09
C ASN A 29 -23.33 2.05 -17.10
N LEU A 30 -22.15 2.64 -16.92
CA LEU A 30 -20.86 1.94 -16.99
C LEU A 30 -20.10 2.10 -15.68
N PHE A 31 -19.40 1.05 -15.28
CA PHE A 31 -18.41 1.08 -14.22
C PHE A 31 -17.03 1.42 -14.79
N LEU A 32 -16.36 2.38 -14.16
CA LEU A 32 -15.00 2.79 -14.47
C LEU A 32 -14.10 2.35 -13.34
N GLU A 33 -13.05 1.61 -13.67
CA GLU A 33 -12.08 1.12 -12.69
C GLU A 33 -10.77 1.90 -12.84
N LYS A 34 -10.26 2.43 -11.73
CA LYS A 34 -8.95 3.07 -11.65
C LYS A 34 -8.09 2.32 -10.64
N GLU A 35 -7.02 1.71 -11.15
CA GLU A 35 -5.96 1.16 -10.30
C GLU A 35 -5.13 2.28 -9.69
N HIS A 36 -4.99 2.26 -8.37
CA HIS A 36 -4.09 3.15 -7.64
C HIS A 36 -2.78 2.41 -7.39
N ARG A 37 -1.69 3.00 -7.88
CA ARG A 37 -0.35 2.44 -7.73
C ARG A 37 0.49 3.32 -6.84
N ASP A 38 1.02 2.73 -5.78
CA ASP A 38 1.90 3.41 -4.83
C ASP A 38 3.33 2.93 -4.95
N GLY A 39 4.28 3.68 -4.37
CA GLY A 39 5.71 3.34 -4.36
C GLY A 39 6.07 2.03 -3.62
N THR A 40 5.10 1.40 -2.96
CA THR A 40 5.26 0.11 -2.26
C THR A 40 4.91 -1.10 -3.12
N ILE A 41 4.48 -0.89 -4.38
CA ILE A 41 4.15 -1.97 -5.31
C ILE A 41 5.44 -2.53 -5.93
N ILE A 42 5.50 -3.86 -6.06
CA ILE A 42 6.69 -4.59 -6.53
C ILE A 42 6.97 -4.31 -8.01
N GLU A 43 5.92 -4.07 -8.80
CA GLU A 43 6.05 -3.74 -10.22
C GLU A 43 6.64 -2.34 -10.43
N ARG A 44 7.57 -2.23 -11.37
CA ARG A 44 8.22 -0.96 -11.76
C ARG A 44 7.30 -0.12 -12.66
N MET A 45 6.15 0.28 -12.14
CA MET A 45 5.23 1.21 -12.81
C MET A 45 5.22 2.55 -12.09
N HIS A 46 4.90 3.62 -12.82
CA HIS A 46 4.82 4.95 -12.23
C HIS A 46 3.72 5.00 -11.16
N VAL A 47 4.02 5.72 -10.08
CA VAL A 47 3.05 6.02 -9.03
C VAL A 47 1.89 6.79 -9.65
N THR A 48 0.67 6.35 -9.36
CA THR A 48 -0.56 6.97 -9.85
C THR A 48 -1.01 8.05 -8.86
N ASP A 49 -1.67 9.09 -9.34
CA ASP A 49 -2.27 10.09 -8.46
C ASP A 49 -3.27 9.48 -7.49
N THR A 50 -3.11 9.84 -6.22
CA THR A 50 -3.94 9.41 -5.08
C THR A 50 -5.30 10.10 -5.03
N THR A 51 -5.54 11.06 -5.92
CA THR A 51 -6.79 11.80 -5.98
C THR A 51 -7.90 10.94 -6.60
N TYR A 52 -9.06 10.96 -5.94
CA TYR A 52 -10.28 10.42 -6.50
C TYR A 52 -10.67 11.26 -7.73
N PRO A 53 -10.89 10.63 -8.89
CA PRO A 53 -11.41 11.35 -10.05
C PRO A 53 -12.86 11.74 -9.75
N ILE A 54 -13.06 13.00 -9.40
CA ILE A 54 -14.39 13.55 -9.11
C ILE A 54 -15.18 13.88 -10.37
N ASN A 55 -14.49 14.22 -11.47
CA ASN A 55 -15.09 14.62 -12.72
C ASN A 55 -14.41 13.92 -13.89
N PHE A 56 -15.22 13.33 -14.77
CA PHE A 56 -14.78 12.80 -16.06
C PHE A 56 -15.80 13.23 -17.12
N GLU A 57 -15.34 13.83 -18.22
CA GLU A 57 -16.19 14.40 -19.28
C GLU A 57 -17.28 15.36 -18.75
N ASP A 58 -16.89 16.35 -17.94
CA ASP A 58 -17.77 17.38 -17.34
C ASP A 58 -18.91 16.86 -16.43
N ARG A 59 -18.78 15.63 -15.92
CA ARG A 59 -19.79 14.99 -15.07
C ARG A 59 -19.20 14.38 -13.82
N THR A 60 -19.99 14.41 -12.75
CA THR A 60 -19.61 13.86 -11.44
C THR A 60 -19.65 12.34 -11.47
N LEU A 61 -18.54 11.72 -11.10
CA LEU A 61 -18.45 10.27 -10.92
C LEU A 61 -18.86 9.91 -9.50
N ILE A 62 -19.71 8.90 -9.34
CA ILE A 62 -20.14 8.40 -8.03
C ILE A 62 -19.18 7.28 -7.61
N PRO A 63 -18.45 7.41 -6.49
CA PRO A 63 -17.57 6.34 -6.01
C PRO A 63 -18.38 5.19 -5.41
N GLU A 64 -18.17 3.98 -5.93
CA GLU A 64 -18.78 2.75 -5.42
C GLU A 64 -17.83 2.06 -4.45
N TYR A 65 -17.93 2.43 -3.18
CA TYR A 65 -17.05 1.90 -2.12
C TYR A 65 -17.19 0.38 -1.93
N GLY A 66 -18.38 -0.18 -2.19
CA GLY A 66 -18.62 -1.63 -2.05
C GLY A 66 -17.95 -2.49 -3.13
N LEU A 67 -17.71 -1.93 -4.31
CA LEU A 67 -17.01 -2.59 -5.42
C LEU A 67 -15.51 -2.28 -5.43
N SER A 68 -15.10 -1.25 -4.69
CA SER A 68 -13.70 -0.86 -4.57
C SER A 68 -12.92 -1.87 -3.73
N ILE A 69 -11.69 -2.16 -4.16
CA ILE A 69 -10.83 -3.16 -3.54
C ILE A 69 -9.82 -2.46 -2.66
N TYR A 70 -9.84 -2.81 -1.38
CA TYR A 70 -8.88 -2.40 -0.38
C TYR A 70 -7.94 -3.54 -0.03
N LYS A 71 -6.73 -3.20 0.38
CA LYS A 71 -5.73 -4.14 0.90
C LYS A 71 -5.27 -3.70 2.27
N ASP A 72 -4.99 -4.67 3.11
CA ASP A 72 -4.32 -4.40 4.37
C ASP A 72 -2.88 -3.97 4.09
N PHE A 73 -2.41 -3.02 4.87
CA PHE A 73 -1.07 -2.46 4.79
C PHE A 73 -0.52 -2.38 6.19
N GLN A 74 0.64 -3.01 6.39
CA GLN A 74 1.34 -3.01 7.66
C GLN A 74 2.84 -2.90 7.44
N ILE A 75 3.49 -2.16 8.33
CA ILE A 75 4.94 -2.06 8.42
C ILE A 75 5.40 -2.73 9.72
N ILE A 76 6.38 -3.61 9.59
CA ILE A 76 7.01 -4.34 10.70
C ILE A 76 8.48 -3.97 10.71
N VAL A 77 9.02 -3.64 11.89
CA VAL A 77 10.44 -3.32 12.06
C VAL A 77 11.16 -4.56 12.60
N LEU A 78 12.13 -5.05 11.83
CA LEU A 78 12.97 -6.19 12.17
C LEU A 78 14.36 -5.70 12.55
N GLN A 79 14.81 -6.03 13.74
CA GLN A 79 16.17 -5.76 14.22
C GLN A 79 17.00 -7.04 14.17
N GLU A 80 18.27 -6.93 13.78
CA GLU A 80 19.18 -8.07 13.82
C GLU A 80 19.32 -8.64 15.24
N MET A 81 19.66 -9.92 15.31
CA MET A 81 19.93 -10.61 16.57
C MET A 81 21.10 -9.93 17.30
N PRO A 82 20.91 -9.44 18.53
CA PRO A 82 21.95 -8.68 19.25
C PRO A 82 23.22 -9.50 19.50
N GLU A 83 23.10 -10.83 19.59
CA GLU A 83 24.23 -11.76 19.73
C GLU A 83 25.17 -11.78 18.52
N ASN A 84 24.69 -11.43 17.32
CA ASN A 84 25.49 -11.40 16.10
C ASN A 84 26.10 -10.02 15.83
N ALA A 85 25.68 -8.98 16.57
CA ALA A 85 26.18 -7.63 16.39
C ALA A 85 27.61 -7.48 16.95
N SER A 86 28.48 -6.80 16.20
CA SER A 86 29.85 -6.55 16.64
C SER A 86 29.89 -5.66 17.88
N ALA A 87 30.76 -5.99 18.85
CA ALA A 87 30.87 -5.26 20.10
C ALA A 87 31.19 -3.77 19.86
N GLY A 88 30.35 -2.89 20.40
CA GLY A 88 30.49 -1.44 20.27
C GLY A 88 29.63 -0.80 19.16
N GLN A 89 28.91 -1.59 18.36
CA GLN A 89 27.91 -1.08 17.42
C GLN A 89 26.47 -1.30 17.93
N LEU A 90 25.58 -0.38 17.56
CA LEU A 90 24.14 -0.55 17.79
C LEU A 90 23.57 -1.52 16.74
N PRO A 91 22.67 -2.44 17.15
CA PRO A 91 22.01 -3.35 16.21
C PRO A 91 21.25 -2.57 15.14
N ARG A 92 21.35 -3.00 13.89
CA ARG A 92 20.63 -2.39 12.77
C ARG A 92 19.20 -2.92 12.67
N CYS A 93 18.32 -2.06 12.18
CA CYS A 93 16.93 -2.37 11.88
C CYS A 93 16.63 -2.29 10.38
N LEU A 94 15.60 -3.01 9.97
CA LEU A 94 15.01 -3.06 8.63
C LEU A 94 13.50 -2.87 8.75
N ASP A 95 12.93 -2.05 7.87
CA ASP A 95 11.49 -1.93 7.74
C ASP A 95 10.98 -2.90 6.67
N CYS A 96 10.08 -3.80 7.08
CA CYS A 96 9.41 -4.77 6.23
C CYS A 96 7.98 -4.31 5.97
N VAL A 97 7.63 -4.10 4.70
CA VAL A 97 6.27 -3.76 4.29
C VAL A 97 5.51 -5.03 3.91
N CYS A 98 4.34 -5.22 4.51
CA CYS A 98 3.42 -6.33 4.28
C CYS A 98 2.13 -5.81 3.61
N HIS A 99 1.70 -6.48 2.53
CA HIS A 99 0.50 -6.22 1.72
C HIS A 99 -0.35 -7.48 1.59
#